data_AF-A0A7C5FII1-F1
#
_entry.id   AF-A0A7C5FII1-F1
#
_cell.length_a   1.000
_cell.length_b   1.000
_cell.length_c   1.000
_cell.angle_alpha   90.00
_cell.angle_beta   90.00
_cell.angle_gamma   90.00
#
_symmetry.space_group_name_H-M   'P 1'
#
loop_
_entity.id
_entity.type
_entity.pdbx_description
1 polymer ?
#
loop_
_entity_poly.entity_id
_entity_poly.type
_entity_poly.pdbx_seq_one_letter_code
_entity_poly.pdbx_strand_id
1 'polypeptide(L)'
;MPDEGLIIYLNQFTTIIRLSSTTEMDMVHIDRLTKHIMTLDSMLKPFYDPEYREARARLVAQDEIIKRTADNAQFFNLRYALCLSWIGAISALMRNKNWIGDPGVVATEDVVDQDAYIADERTSPDMVG
;
A
#
# COMPACT_ATOMS: atom_id res chain seq x y z
N MET A 1 14.10 14.15 1.00
CA MET A 1 13.92 13.22 -0.12
C MET A 1 13.43 11.90 0.45
N PRO A 2 12.38 11.28 -0.10
CA PRO A 2 12.03 9.93 0.30
C PRO A 2 13.21 9.00 0.03
N ASP A 3 13.53 8.16 1.02
CA ASP A 3 14.54 7.11 0.92
C ASP A 3 14.25 6.27 -0.33
N GLU A 4 15.25 6.05 -1.20
CA GLU A 4 15.07 5.26 -2.43
C GLU A 4 14.48 3.87 -2.13
N GLY A 5 14.79 3.30 -0.96
CA GLY A 5 14.21 2.04 -0.50
C GLY A 5 12.68 2.13 -0.29
N LEU A 6 12.20 3.24 0.27
CA LEU A 6 10.77 3.47 0.52
C LEU A 6 9.96 3.50 -0.78
N ILE A 7 10.49 4.17 -1.82
CA ILE A 7 9.84 4.24 -3.14
C ILE A 7 9.65 2.83 -3.71
N ILE A 8 10.66 1.96 -3.57
CA ILE A 8 10.59 0.58 -4.05
C ILE A 8 9.49 -0.20 -3.31
N TYR A 9 9.39 -0.06 -1.99
CA TYR A 9 8.33 -0.72 -1.20
C TYR A 9 6.94 -0.24 -1.60
N LEU A 10 6.76 1.07 -1.77
CA LEU A 10 5.49 1.67 -2.19
C LEU A 10 5.07 1.23 -3.60
N ASN A 11 6.02 1.12 -4.52
CA ASN A 11 5.76 0.64 -5.88
C ASN A 11 5.32 -0.84 -5.90
N GLN A 12 5.97 -1.69 -5.09
CA GLN A 12 5.57 -3.09 -4.95
C GLN A 12 4.18 -3.20 -4.30
N PHE A 13 3.92 -2.43 -3.25
CA PHE A 13 2.62 -2.42 -2.59
C PHE A 13 1.50 -1.95 -3.54
N THR A 14 1.73 -0.90 -4.31
CA THR A 14 0.78 -0.42 -5.34
C THR A 14 0.52 -1.48 -6.40
N THR A 15 1.54 -2.23 -6.81
CA THR A 15 1.39 -3.35 -7.75
C THR A 15 0.50 -4.45 -7.18
N ILE A 16 0.67 -4.81 -5.90
CA ILE A 16 -0.17 -5.78 -5.20
C ILE A 16 -1.63 -5.31 -5.17
N ILE A 17 -1.87 -4.03 -4.83
CA ILE A 17 -3.23 -3.47 -4.80
C ILE A 17 -3.88 -3.55 -6.18
N ARG A 18 -3.17 -3.15 -7.24
CA ARG A 18 -3.66 -3.25 -8.63
C ARG A 18 -3.99 -4.68 -9.05
N LEU A 19 -3.15 -5.65 -8.67
CA LEU A 19 -3.43 -7.07 -8.95
C LEU A 19 -4.66 -7.55 -8.16
N SER A 20 -4.82 -7.14 -6.90
CA SER A 20 -5.94 -7.58 -6.06
C SER A 20 -7.31 -7.04 -6.50
N SER A 21 -7.34 -5.95 -7.28
CA SER A 21 -8.56 -5.28 -7.75
C SER A 21 -9.00 -5.69 -9.16
N THR A 22 -8.30 -6.63 -9.81
CA THR A 22 -8.70 -7.15 -11.13
C THR A 22 -10.02 -7.91 -11.04
N THR A 23 -10.93 -7.71 -12.00
CA THR A 23 -12.27 -8.33 -12.03
C THR A 23 -12.27 -9.79 -12.48
N GLU A 24 -11.29 -10.20 -13.28
CA GLU A 24 -11.09 -11.58 -13.71
C GLU A 24 -9.94 -12.20 -12.90
N MET A 25 -10.26 -13.07 -11.96
CA MET A 25 -9.28 -13.76 -11.13
C MET A 25 -9.38 -15.26 -11.31
N ASP A 26 -8.26 -15.88 -11.64
CA ASP A 26 -8.06 -17.33 -11.66
C ASP A 26 -6.91 -17.73 -10.70
N MET A 27 -6.62 -19.02 -10.62
CA MET A 27 -5.54 -19.51 -9.75
C MET A 27 -4.16 -18.98 -10.17
N VAL A 28 -3.92 -18.78 -11.47
CA VAL A 28 -2.65 -18.23 -11.98
C VAL A 28 -2.45 -16.79 -11.49
N HIS A 29 -3.53 -16.01 -11.47
CA HIS A 29 -3.55 -14.66 -10.96
C HIS A 29 -3.33 -14.62 -9.44
N ILE A 30 -3.99 -15.50 -8.68
CA ILE A 30 -3.77 -15.63 -7.23
C ILE A 30 -2.30 -15.99 -6.93
N ASP A 31 -1.70 -16.91 -7.68
CA ASP A 31 -0.30 -17.28 -7.48
C ASP A 31 0.65 -16.13 -7.83
N ARG A 32 0.34 -15.33 -8.86
CA ARG A 32 1.08 -14.10 -9.16
C ARG A 32 0.95 -13.08 -8.03
N LEU A 33 -0.26 -12.84 -7.55
CA LEU A 33 -0.53 -11.95 -6.42
C LEU A 33 0.26 -12.40 -5.17
N THR A 34 0.20 -13.70 -4.86
CA THR A 34 0.93 -14.31 -3.75
C THR A 34 2.43 -14.08 -3.88
N LYS A 35 3.01 -14.26 -5.07
CA LYS A 35 4.45 -13.99 -5.31
C LYS A 35 4.81 -12.55 -4.99
N HIS A 36 4.05 -11.57 -5.48
CA HIS A 36 4.32 -10.16 -5.18
C HIS A 36 4.21 -9.86 -3.68
N ILE A 37 3.20 -10.42 -3.01
CA ILE A 37 3.04 -10.28 -1.55
C ILE A 37 4.25 -10.86 -0.81
N MET A 38 4.70 -12.07 -1.15
CA MET A 38 5.86 -12.70 -0.49
C MET A 38 7.18 -11.96 -0.76
N THR A 39 7.34 -11.41 -1.96
CA THR A 39 8.49 -10.53 -2.28
C THR A 39 8.48 -9.30 -1.38
N LEU A 40 7.34 -8.59 -1.29
CA LEU A 40 7.24 -7.42 -0.42
C LEU A 40 7.41 -7.77 1.06
N ASP A 41 6.78 -8.85 1.55
CA ASP A 41 6.98 -9.36 2.93
C ASP A 41 8.47 -9.53 3.24
N SER A 42 9.20 -10.19 2.34
CA SER A 42 10.64 -10.44 2.50
C SER A 42 11.47 -9.16 2.52
N MET A 43 11.12 -8.19 1.66
CA MET A 43 11.76 -6.87 1.64
C MET A 43 11.51 -6.08 2.92
N LEU A 44 10.34 -6.26 3.54
CA LEU A 44 9.94 -5.57 4.77
C LEU A 44 10.51 -6.20 6.05
N LYS A 45 11.16 -7.37 5.96
CA LYS A 45 11.71 -8.11 7.10
C LYS A 45 12.53 -7.27 8.09
N PRO A 46 13.39 -6.32 7.67
CA PRO A 46 14.14 -5.47 8.60
C PRO A 46 13.25 -4.56 9.46
N PHE A 47 12.01 -4.30 9.02
CA PHE A 47 11.12 -3.31 9.63
C PHE A 47 10.00 -3.91 10.48
N TYR A 48 9.88 -5.24 10.55
CA TYR A 48 8.83 -5.92 11.29
C TYR A 48 8.77 -5.50 12.76
N ASP A 49 7.63 -4.96 13.16
CA ASP A 49 7.25 -4.75 14.56
C ASP A 49 6.66 -6.04 15.18
N PRO A 50 6.54 -6.13 16.52
CA PRO A 50 5.97 -7.30 17.19
C PRO A 50 4.57 -7.68 16.69
N GLU A 51 3.72 -6.70 16.46
CA GLU A 51 2.33 -6.88 16.00
C GLU A 51 2.29 -7.55 14.62
N TYR A 52 3.13 -7.09 13.68
CA TYR A 52 3.25 -7.68 12.37
C TYR A 52 3.81 -9.10 12.43
N ARG A 53 4.81 -9.36 13.29
CA ARG A 53 5.37 -10.72 13.45
C ARG A 53 4.30 -11.72 13.90
N GLU A 54 3.44 -11.31 14.82
CA GLU A 54 2.34 -12.14 15.30
C GLU A 54 1.30 -12.39 14.18
N ALA A 55 0.91 -11.34 13.46
CA ALA A 55 0.02 -11.45 12.32
C ALA A 55 0.59 -12.38 11.24
N ARG A 56 1.87 -12.21 10.90
CA ARG A 56 2.61 -13.03 9.95
C ARG A 56 2.61 -14.50 10.36
N ALA A 57 2.86 -14.81 11.64
CA ALA A 57 2.84 -16.18 12.13
C ALA A 57 1.47 -16.84 11.93
N ARG A 58 0.38 -16.12 12.22
CA ARG A 58 -1.00 -16.60 11.96
C ARG A 58 -1.26 -16.83 10.48
N LEU A 59 -0.84 -15.91 9.61
CA LEU A 59 -1.03 -16.01 8.16
C LEU A 59 -0.26 -17.20 7.57
N VAL A 60 0.96 -17.45 8.03
CA VAL A 60 1.74 -18.64 7.61
C VAL A 60 1.03 -19.92 8.05
N ALA A 61 0.53 -19.98 9.29
CA ALA A 61 -0.23 -21.14 9.77
C ALA A 61 -1.51 -21.37 8.94
N GLN A 62 -2.22 -20.30 8.57
CA GLN A 62 -3.39 -20.37 7.69
C GLN A 62 -3.03 -20.86 6.28
N ASP A 63 -1.92 -20.41 5.71
CA ASP A 63 -1.45 -20.87 4.40
C ASP A 63 -1.21 -22.39 4.39
N GLU A 64 -0.58 -22.92 5.45
CA GLU A 64 -0.36 -24.36 5.60
C GLU A 64 -1.66 -25.15 5.74
N ILE A 65 -2.67 -24.61 6.43
CA ILE A 65 -4.01 -25.22 6.49
C ILE A 65 -4.66 -25.23 5.11
N ILE A 66 -4.63 -24.09 4.39
CA ILE A 66 -5.27 -23.95 3.08
C ILE A 66 -4.63 -24.88 2.05
N LYS A 67 -3.30 -25.00 2.04
CA LYS A 67 -2.58 -25.94 1.16
C LYS A 67 -3.00 -27.39 1.37
N ARG A 68 -3.35 -27.79 2.60
CA ARG A 68 -3.86 -29.15 2.91
C ARG A 68 -5.30 -29.35 2.44
N THR A 69 -6.01 -28.28 2.10
CA THR A 69 -7.39 -28.32 1.57
C THR A 69 -7.45 -28.15 0.05
N ALA A 70 -6.34 -28.34 -0.67
CA ALA A 70 -6.18 -28.05 -2.10
C ALA A 70 -7.23 -28.70 -3.01
N ASP A 71 -7.77 -29.87 -2.62
CA ASP A 71 -8.78 -30.60 -3.41
C ASP A 71 -10.23 -30.10 -3.19
N ASN A 72 -10.42 -29.02 -2.43
CA ASN A 72 -11.73 -28.46 -2.12
C ASN A 72 -12.14 -27.40 -3.16
N ALA A 73 -13.40 -27.41 -3.58
CA ALA A 73 -14.02 -26.37 -4.43
C ALA A 73 -13.84 -24.94 -3.87
N GLN A 74 -13.60 -24.80 -2.57
CA GLN A 74 -13.35 -23.52 -1.91
C GLN A 74 -11.88 -23.06 -1.94
N PHE A 75 -10.94 -23.88 -2.43
CA PHE A 75 -9.50 -23.58 -2.38
C PHE A 75 -9.16 -22.22 -2.98
N PHE A 76 -9.74 -21.90 -4.14
CA PHE A 76 -9.59 -20.58 -4.77
C PHE A 76 -10.00 -19.44 -3.84
N ASN A 77 -11.21 -19.51 -3.27
CA ASN A 77 -11.75 -18.46 -2.39
C ASN A 77 -10.90 -18.30 -1.13
N LEU A 78 -10.44 -19.41 -0.54
CA LEU A 78 -9.58 -19.41 0.64
C LEU A 78 -8.22 -18.75 0.34
N ARG A 79 -7.60 -19.09 -0.79
CA ARG A 79 -6.32 -18.51 -1.21
C ARG A 79 -6.43 -17.01 -1.48
N TYR A 80 -7.52 -16.57 -2.10
CA TYR A 80 -7.78 -15.16 -2.32
C TYR A 80 -8.00 -14.41 -1.00
N ALA A 81 -8.83 -14.94 -0.10
CA ALA A 81 -9.05 -14.35 1.23
C ALA A 81 -7.76 -14.24 2.05
N LEU A 82 -6.88 -15.24 1.95
CA LEU A 82 -5.55 -15.20 2.56
C LEU A 82 -4.69 -14.07 1.98
N CYS A 83 -4.71 -13.88 0.65
CA CYS A 83 -4.00 -12.76 0.01
C CYS A 83 -4.50 -11.40 0.55
N LEU A 84 -5.82 -11.21 0.66
CA LEU A 84 -6.38 -9.98 1.24
C LEU A 84 -5.94 -9.76 2.68
N SER A 85 -5.85 -10.83 3.47
CA SER A 85 -5.39 -10.78 4.86
C SER A 85 -3.91 -10.37 4.95
N TRP A 86 -3.07 -10.87 4.05
CA TRP A 86 -1.68 -10.42 3.92
C TRP A 86 -1.57 -8.94 3.54
N ILE A 87 -2.38 -8.48 2.57
CA ILE A 87 -2.41 -7.07 2.16
C ILE A 87 -2.79 -6.18 3.35
N GLY A 88 -3.80 -6.57 4.14
CA GLY A 88 -4.21 -5.87 5.34
C GLY A 88 -3.09 -5.77 6.39
N ALA A 89 -2.38 -6.88 6.65
CA ALA A 89 -1.26 -6.89 7.58
C ALA A 89 -0.10 -5.99 7.12
N ILE A 90 0.27 -6.05 5.84
CA ILE A 90 1.31 -5.20 5.26
C ILE A 90 0.90 -3.72 5.32
N SER A 91 -0.34 -3.41 4.97
CA SER A 91 -0.89 -2.05 5.07
C SER A 91 -0.82 -1.52 6.51
N ALA A 92 -1.16 -2.34 7.50
CA ALA A 92 -1.05 -1.97 8.91
C ALA A 92 0.40 -1.67 9.31
N LEU A 93 1.36 -2.53 8.93
CA LEU A 93 2.79 -2.28 9.16
C LEU A 93 3.23 -0.96 8.52
N MET A 94 2.88 -0.72 7.26
CA MET A 94 3.28 0.51 6.55
C MET A 94 2.65 1.77 7.18
N ARG A 95 1.42 1.69 7.72
CA ARG A 95 0.80 2.77 8.49
C ARG A 95 1.48 3.02 9.82
N ASN A 96 1.82 1.97 10.57
CA ASN A 96 2.57 2.10 11.83
C ASN A 96 3.94 2.78 11.62
N LYS A 97 4.50 2.69 10.41
CA LYS A 97 5.73 3.39 10.02
C LYS A 97 5.50 4.78 9.43
N ASN A 98 4.26 5.26 9.35
CA ASN A 98 3.85 6.52 8.72
C ASN A 98 4.26 6.61 7.23
N TRP A 99 4.31 5.49 6.52
CA TRP A 99 4.69 5.46 5.10
C TRP A 99 3.52 5.64 4.15
N ILE A 100 2.32 5.29 4.61
CA ILE A 100 1.06 5.47 3.90
C ILE A 100 0.05 6.09 4.87
N GLY A 101 -0.84 6.94 4.33
CA GLY A 101 -1.89 7.59 5.12
C GLY A 101 -3.01 6.64 5.54
N ASP A 102 -3.86 7.11 6.46
CA ASP A 102 -5.08 6.39 6.80
C ASP A 102 -6.08 6.45 5.63
N PRO A 103 -6.83 5.36 5.36
CA PRO A 103 -7.77 5.27 4.24
C PRO A 103 -8.97 6.25 4.31
N GLY A 104 -9.02 7.16 5.29
CA GLY A 104 -10.00 8.25 5.38
C GLY A 104 -9.39 9.65 5.44
N VAL A 105 -8.06 9.78 5.45
CA VAL A 105 -7.37 11.07 5.36
C VAL A 105 -6.94 11.24 3.91
N VAL A 106 -7.86 11.76 3.09
CA VAL A 106 -7.41 12.46 1.88
C VAL A 106 -6.54 13.59 2.42
N ALA A 107 -5.23 13.57 2.13
CA ALA A 107 -4.44 14.76 2.26
C ALA A 107 -5.11 15.78 1.36
N THR A 108 -5.96 16.64 1.94
CA THR A 108 -6.35 17.89 1.32
C THR A 108 -5.02 18.58 1.09
N GLU A 109 -4.52 18.50 -0.13
CA GLU A 109 -3.40 19.31 -0.56
C GLU A 109 -3.69 20.71 -0.05
N ASP A 110 -2.79 21.24 0.78
CA ASP A 110 -2.71 22.68 0.97
C ASP A 110 -2.63 23.26 -0.44
N VAL A 111 -3.77 23.80 -0.88
CA VAL A 111 -3.88 24.56 -2.11
C VAL A 111 -2.93 25.72 -1.90
N VAL A 112 -1.70 25.58 -2.42
CA VAL A 112 -0.80 26.71 -2.58
C VAL A 112 -1.53 27.61 -3.55
N ASP A 113 -2.08 28.69 -3.00
CA ASP A 113 -2.77 29.75 -3.71
C ASP A 113 -1.80 30.34 -4.74
N GLN A 114 -1.81 29.80 -5.96
CA GLN A 114 -0.97 30.23 -7.07
C GLN A 114 -1.38 31.61 -7.60
N ASP A 115 -2.49 32.19 -7.10
CA ASP A 115 -2.97 33.50 -7.50
C ASP A 115 -2.30 34.67 -6.75
N ALA A 116 -1.40 34.40 -5.79
CA ALA A 116 -0.67 35.45 -5.08
C ALA A 116 0.51 36.07 -5.86
N TYR A 117 0.78 35.64 -7.11
CA TYR A 117 1.95 36.11 -7.89
C TYR A 117 1.64 36.95 -9.13
N ILE A 118 0.44 37.51 -9.28
CA ILE A 118 0.17 38.52 -10.33
C ILE A 118 -0.64 39.67 -9.77
N ALA A 119 0.03 40.61 -9.10
CA ALA A 119 -0.31 42.04 -9.10
C ALA A 119 0.85 42.88 -8.51
N ASP A 120 2.06 42.71 -9.05
CA ASP A 120 3.01 43.82 -9.11
C ASP A 120 2.82 44.47 -10.48
N GLU A 121 1.93 45.46 -10.56
CA GLU A 121 2.00 46.52 -11.55
C GLU A 121 0.92 47.57 -11.25
N ARG A 122 1.38 48.79 -10.93
CA ARG A 122 0.65 50.09 -10.82
C ARG A 122 0.35 50.60 -9.41
N THR A 123 1.39 51.14 -8.78
CA THR A 123 1.29 52.48 -8.17
C THR A 123 2.67 53.15 -8.21
N SER A 124 2.97 53.82 -9.33
CA SER A 124 4.00 54.86 -9.33
C SER A 124 3.52 56.03 -8.46
N PRO A 125 4.43 56.69 -7.71
CA PRO A 125 4.08 57.80 -6.84
C PRO A 125 4.09 59.10 -7.65
N ASP A 126 2.92 59.67 -7.91
CA ASP A 126 2.85 61.07 -8.33
C ASP A 126 2.91 61.96 -7.08
N MET A 127 4.15 62.37 -6.76
CA MET A 127 4.40 63.65 -6.12
C MET A 127 4.16 64.75 -7.15
N VAL A 128 3.43 65.81 -6.78
CA VAL A 128 3.65 67.25 -7.11
C VAL A 128 2.31 68.00 -7.02
N GLY A 129 2.28 69.07 -6.21
CA GLY A 129 1.24 70.11 -6.25
C GLY A 129 0.88 70.67 -4.89
#